data_AF-A0A6L7JLY9-F1
#
_entry.id   AF-A0A6L7JLY9-F1
#
_cell.length_a   1.000
_cell.length_b   1.000
_cell.length_c   1.000
_cell.angle_alpha   90.00
_cell.angle_beta   90.00
_cell.angle_gamma   90.00
#
_symmetry.space_group_name_H-M   'P 1'
#
loop_
_entity.id
_entity.type
_entity.pdbx_description
1 polymer ?
#
loop_
_entity_poly.entity_id
_entity_poly.type
_entity_poly.pdbx_seq_one_letter_code
_entity_poly.pdbx_strand_id
1 'polypeptide(L)'
;MRRWIALFVACLFVLSACGNSDDTSEESTPTATAEVVPTPVSTPAPTPTPQELDPPATEPPALDDEITNDALTDEFDEETTDADVPEPIDLSAPAFTSNDKLSTAGLGGMYFGMTPEQAAAAIPTVWTSSPEAEAPRCFLLAPANGPNGIIATVYNGRIERLDINNSEISTRSGARLGSTEAELFELFGGERLVIAAHASRSGNTITFVPVDESDKDYRVIFETDGTTVISMRAGRLPAVQPTDPCG
;
A
#
# COMPACT_ATOMS: atom_id res chain seq x y z
N MET A 1 -38.53 37.39 39.26
CA MET A 1 -37.92 38.57 38.61
C MET A 1 -37.39 38.16 37.25
N ARG A 2 -37.70 38.97 36.22
CA ARG A 2 -37.13 39.06 34.86
C ARG A 2 -37.27 37.87 33.88
N ARG A 3 -38.28 38.05 33.04
CA ARG A 3 -38.46 37.54 31.66
C ARG A 3 -37.41 38.15 30.71
N TRP A 4 -37.00 37.46 29.64
CA TRP A 4 -36.68 38.02 28.32
C TRP A 4 -36.63 36.89 27.26
N ILE A 5 -37.68 36.76 26.44
CA ILE A 5 -37.84 37.21 25.03
C ILE A 5 -37.32 36.18 24.02
N ALA A 6 -38.28 35.48 23.42
CA ALA A 6 -38.17 34.76 22.15
C ALA A 6 -38.21 35.77 20.99
N LEU A 7 -37.44 35.50 19.94
CA LEU A 7 -37.59 36.19 18.66
C LEU A 7 -37.70 35.13 17.55
N PHE A 8 -38.95 34.89 17.19
CA PHE A 8 -39.39 34.30 15.93
C PHE A 8 -39.07 35.27 14.79
N VAL A 9 -38.45 34.79 13.72
CA VAL A 9 -38.59 35.41 12.40
C VAL A 9 -38.95 34.31 11.42
N ALA A 10 -40.25 34.22 11.16
CA ALA A 10 -40.81 33.65 9.94
C ALA A 10 -40.95 34.79 8.93
N CYS A 11 -40.50 34.58 7.69
CA CYS A 11 -40.98 35.40 6.57
C CYS A 11 -41.38 34.50 5.40
N LEU A 12 -42.61 34.73 5.01
CA LEU A 12 -43.43 34.01 4.06
C LEU A 12 -42.98 34.24 2.61
N PHE A 13 -43.11 33.18 1.83
CA PHE A 13 -43.58 33.11 0.44
C PHE A 13 -44.11 34.40 -0.21
N VAL A 14 -43.61 34.69 -1.42
CA VAL A 14 -44.41 35.30 -2.49
C VAL A 14 -44.37 34.36 -3.71
N LEU A 15 -45.49 33.67 -3.92
CA LEU A 15 -45.89 33.14 -5.22
C LEU A 15 -46.36 34.31 -6.09
N SER A 16 -45.85 34.41 -7.32
CA SER A 16 -46.52 35.16 -8.38
C SER A 16 -46.72 34.23 -9.57
N ALA A 17 -47.98 34.15 -10.00
CA ALA A 17 -48.50 33.27 -11.02
C ALA A 17 -48.70 34.00 -12.37
N CYS A 18 -48.90 33.17 -13.40
CA CYS A 18 -49.58 33.43 -14.68
C CYS A 18 -48.80 34.12 -15.82
N GLY A 19 -48.39 33.29 -16.79
CA GLY A 19 -49.06 33.25 -18.09
C GLY A 19 -48.41 34.02 -19.25
N ASN A 20 -47.89 33.29 -20.24
CA ASN A 20 -48.34 33.45 -21.63
C ASN A 20 -47.97 32.21 -22.46
N SER A 21 -48.95 31.71 -23.20
CA SER A 21 -48.82 30.80 -24.33
C SER A 21 -47.90 31.38 -25.41
N ASP A 22 -47.17 30.55 -26.14
CA ASP A 22 -47.43 30.38 -27.57
C ASP A 22 -46.48 29.34 -28.17
N ASP A 23 -47.12 28.47 -28.94
CA ASP A 23 -46.58 27.39 -29.76
C ASP A 23 -45.70 28.00 -30.86
N THR A 24 -44.42 27.62 -30.92
CA THR A 24 -43.67 27.74 -32.17
C THR A 24 -42.72 26.55 -32.28
N SER A 25 -43.25 25.55 -32.96
CA SER A 25 -42.53 24.45 -33.57
C SER A 25 -41.65 25.00 -34.69
N GLU A 26 -40.37 25.28 -34.40
CA GLU A 26 -39.36 25.45 -35.45
C GLU A 26 -38.65 24.13 -35.70
N GLU A 27 -39.20 23.45 -36.71
CA GLU A 27 -38.57 22.43 -37.52
C GLU A 27 -37.24 22.95 -38.08
N SER A 28 -36.13 22.57 -37.46
CA SER A 28 -34.81 22.70 -38.07
C SER A 28 -34.43 21.39 -38.72
N THR A 29 -34.51 21.41 -40.05
CA THR A 29 -34.05 20.36 -40.96
C THR A 29 -32.54 20.12 -40.83
N PRO A 30 -32.08 18.89 -41.15
CA PRO A 30 -30.76 18.41 -40.78
C PRO A 30 -29.66 19.03 -41.65
N THR A 31 -28.62 19.57 -41.01
CA THR A 31 -27.36 19.89 -41.70
C THR A 31 -26.69 18.60 -42.13
N ALA A 32 -26.61 18.42 -43.44
CA ALA A 32 -25.83 17.39 -44.09
C ALA A 32 -24.32 17.69 -43.95
N THR A 33 -23.60 16.64 -43.56
CA THR A 33 -22.25 16.27 -44.04
C THR A 33 -21.09 17.22 -43.72
N ALA A 34 -20.34 16.83 -42.69
CA ALA A 34 -18.89 16.70 -42.80
C ALA A 34 -18.50 15.30 -42.33
N GLU A 35 -18.35 14.39 -43.29
CA GLU A 35 -17.78 13.07 -43.12
C GLU A 35 -16.31 13.26 -42.73
N VAL A 36 -15.99 13.05 -41.45
CA VAL A 36 -14.60 13.03 -40.98
C VAL A 36 -14.00 11.72 -41.49
N VAL A 37 -13.26 11.82 -42.60
CA VAL A 37 -12.40 10.75 -43.10
C VAL A 37 -11.44 10.34 -41.98
N PRO A 38 -11.48 9.10 -41.47
CA PRO A 38 -10.45 8.65 -40.54
C PRO A 38 -9.14 8.54 -41.30
N THR A 39 -8.12 9.29 -40.87
CA THR A 39 -6.74 9.08 -41.28
C THR A 39 -6.35 7.63 -41.01
N PRO A 40 -5.70 6.92 -41.94
CA PRO A 40 -5.22 5.57 -41.68
C PRO A 40 -4.19 5.62 -40.56
N VAL A 41 -4.49 4.92 -39.47
CA VAL A 41 -3.53 4.59 -38.40
C VAL A 41 -2.41 3.78 -39.05
N SER A 42 -1.20 4.33 -39.07
CA SER A 42 -0.01 3.56 -39.43
C SER A 42 0.22 2.51 -38.36
N THR A 43 -0.05 1.26 -38.70
CA THR A 43 0.36 0.08 -37.94
C THR A 43 1.89 0.08 -37.83
N PRO A 44 2.49 0.13 -36.62
CA PRO A 44 3.92 -0.08 -36.48
C PRO A 44 4.27 -1.51 -36.93
N ALA A 45 5.39 -1.63 -37.65
CA ALA A 45 5.94 -2.91 -38.09
C ALA A 45 6.20 -3.83 -36.87
N PRO A 46 6.05 -5.16 -37.01
CA PRO A 46 6.38 -6.08 -35.94
C PRO A 46 7.86 -5.96 -35.57
N THR A 47 8.14 -5.71 -34.29
CA THR A 47 9.47 -5.81 -33.70
C THR A 47 10.03 -7.21 -33.97
N PRO A 48 11.25 -7.36 -34.52
CA PRO A 48 11.86 -8.67 -34.68
C PRO A 48 12.07 -9.31 -33.30
N THR A 49 11.51 -10.50 -33.11
CA THR A 49 11.79 -11.39 -31.98
C THR A 49 13.30 -11.60 -31.86
N PRO A 50 13.92 -11.32 -30.69
CA PRO A 50 15.30 -11.70 -30.44
C PRO A 50 15.48 -13.20 -30.67
N GLN A 51 16.42 -13.59 -31.54
CA GLN A 51 16.80 -14.99 -31.68
C GLN A 51 17.42 -15.46 -30.38
N GLU A 52 16.79 -16.46 -29.76
CA GLU A 52 17.33 -17.24 -28.65
C GLU A 52 18.61 -17.92 -29.14
N LEU A 53 19.76 -17.44 -28.67
CA LEU A 53 21.03 -18.13 -28.87
C LEU A 53 21.02 -19.36 -27.97
N ASP A 54 20.97 -20.54 -28.59
CA ASP A 54 21.11 -21.82 -27.89
C ASP A 54 22.35 -21.79 -26.98
N PRO A 55 22.23 -22.13 -25.69
CA PRO A 55 23.38 -22.26 -24.82
C PRO A 55 24.25 -23.43 -25.30
N PRO A 56 25.58 -23.28 -25.36
CA PRO A 56 26.46 -24.39 -25.71
C PRO A 56 26.32 -25.51 -24.68
N ALA A 57 26.03 -26.71 -25.19
CA ALA A 57 26.01 -27.95 -24.43
C ALA A 57 27.36 -28.13 -23.71
N THR A 58 27.34 -27.95 -22.40
CA THR A 58 28.47 -28.32 -21.54
C THR A 58 28.30 -29.80 -21.20
N GLU A 59 29.19 -30.59 -21.78
CA GLU A 59 29.36 -32.02 -21.50
C GLU A 59 29.66 -32.21 -20.00
N PRO A 60 28.94 -33.11 -19.30
CA PRO A 60 29.23 -33.40 -17.90
C PRO A 60 30.59 -34.12 -17.80
N PRO A 61 31.49 -33.71 -16.90
CA PRO A 61 32.70 -34.47 -16.64
C PRO A 61 32.32 -35.83 -16.04
N ALA A 62 32.92 -36.88 -16.59
CA ALA A 62 32.86 -38.24 -16.06
C ALA A 62 33.32 -38.24 -14.59
N LEU A 63 32.49 -38.82 -13.72
CA LEU A 63 32.84 -39.11 -12.33
C LEU A 63 33.47 -40.51 -12.33
N ASP A 64 34.80 -40.57 -12.23
CA ASP A 64 35.53 -41.81 -12.03
C ASP A 64 35.55 -42.15 -10.52
N ASP A 65 35.26 -43.41 -10.23
CA ASP A 65 35.27 -44.05 -8.91
C ASP A 65 36.62 -43.96 -8.19
N GLU A 66 36.65 -43.55 -6.92
CA GLU A 66 37.35 -44.28 -5.85
C GLU A 66 36.99 -43.72 -4.47
N ILE A 67 36.08 -44.38 -3.75
CA ILE A 67 35.94 -44.21 -2.29
C ILE A 67 36.95 -45.15 -1.64
N THR A 68 38.14 -44.63 -1.35
CA THR A 68 39.07 -45.23 -0.39
C THR A 68 38.71 -44.70 1.00
N ASN A 69 38.08 -45.55 1.80
CA ASN A 69 37.91 -45.33 3.23
C ASN A 69 39.27 -45.56 3.90
N ASP A 70 40.13 -44.55 3.91
CA ASP A 70 41.37 -44.59 4.68
C ASP A 70 41.31 -43.61 5.84
N ALA A 71 41.75 -44.10 6.99
CA ALA A 71 41.53 -43.52 8.28
C ALA A 71 42.33 -42.23 8.47
N LEU A 72 41.64 -41.15 8.83
CA LEU A 72 42.23 -40.00 9.48
C LEU A 72 41.57 -39.85 10.85
N THR A 73 42.23 -40.46 11.84
CA THR A 73 42.20 -39.98 13.22
C THR A 73 42.75 -38.57 13.22
N ASP A 74 41.87 -37.57 13.12
CA ASP A 74 42.22 -36.18 13.34
C ASP A 74 41.96 -35.86 14.82
N GLU A 75 43.04 -35.49 15.49
CA GLU A 75 43.04 -35.06 16.89
C GLU A 75 42.20 -33.79 16.97
N PHE A 76 41.04 -33.88 17.60
CA PHE A 76 40.19 -32.74 17.93
C PHE A 76 40.94 -31.90 18.97
N ASP A 77 41.79 -30.98 18.50
CA ASP A 77 42.31 -29.89 19.31
C ASP A 77 41.10 -29.04 19.73
N GLU A 78 40.66 -29.22 20.97
CA GLU A 78 39.71 -28.34 21.64
C GLU A 78 40.38 -26.99 21.95
N GLU A 79 40.63 -26.19 20.92
CA GLU A 79 40.73 -24.75 21.06
C GLU A 79 39.40 -24.14 20.58
N THR A 80 38.35 -24.37 21.37
CA THR A 80 37.10 -23.63 21.26
C THR A 80 37.36 -22.20 21.71
N THR A 81 37.81 -21.37 20.75
CA THR A 81 37.65 -19.93 20.84
C THR A 81 36.17 -19.67 21.10
N ASP A 82 35.88 -18.96 22.19
CA ASP A 82 34.57 -18.50 22.66
C ASP A 82 33.83 -17.78 21.51
N ALA A 83 33.21 -18.58 20.64
CA ALA A 83 32.45 -18.11 19.50
C ALA A 83 31.15 -17.58 20.07
N ASP A 84 31.11 -16.26 20.23
CA ASP A 84 29.97 -15.39 20.54
C ASP A 84 28.63 -16.12 20.32
N VAL A 85 28.13 -16.76 21.38
CA VAL A 85 26.84 -17.45 21.33
C VAL A 85 25.80 -16.37 21.13
N PRO A 86 25.08 -16.34 20.00
CA PRO A 86 24.12 -15.27 19.75
C PRO A 86 23.10 -15.26 20.89
N GLU A 87 22.91 -14.07 21.49
CA GLU A 87 21.97 -13.89 22.57
C GLU A 87 20.58 -14.43 22.15
N PRO A 88 19.85 -15.11 23.07
CA PRO A 88 18.52 -15.62 22.75
C PRO A 88 17.58 -14.46 22.37
N ILE A 89 16.87 -14.64 21.26
CA ILE A 89 15.91 -13.65 20.76
C ILE A 89 14.78 -13.47 21.79
N ASP A 90 14.61 -12.26 22.30
CA ASP A 90 13.50 -11.90 23.19
C ASP A 90 12.22 -11.69 22.38
N LEU A 91 11.32 -12.69 22.44
CA LEU A 91 9.99 -12.64 21.82
C LEU A 91 8.90 -12.09 22.78
N SER A 92 9.28 -11.60 23.96
CA SER A 92 8.33 -11.04 24.93
C SER A 92 8.05 -9.55 24.70
N ALA A 93 8.97 -8.84 24.03
CA ALA A 93 8.77 -7.46 23.62
C ALA A 93 7.74 -7.37 22.48
N PRO A 94 6.86 -6.35 22.46
CA PRO A 94 5.89 -6.18 21.37
C PRO A 94 6.59 -5.92 20.03
N ALA A 95 6.10 -6.52 18.94
CA ALA A 95 6.67 -6.33 17.60
C ALA A 95 6.76 -4.86 17.17
N PHE A 96 5.77 -4.05 17.57
CA PHE A 96 5.75 -2.62 17.33
C PHE A 96 5.23 -1.87 18.55
N THR A 97 5.58 -0.61 18.66
CA THR A 97 5.16 0.31 19.71
C THR A 97 4.78 1.65 19.11
N SER A 98 4.21 2.53 19.93
CA SER A 98 4.01 3.94 19.55
C SER A 98 5.29 4.70 19.11
N ASN A 99 6.50 4.19 19.39
CA ASN A 99 7.75 4.78 18.89
C ASN A 99 8.00 4.46 17.41
N ASP A 100 7.45 3.36 16.91
CA ASP A 100 7.57 2.97 15.52
C ASP A 100 6.71 3.87 14.64
N LYS A 101 7.32 4.40 13.58
CA LYS A 101 6.68 5.37 12.69
C LYS A 101 6.49 4.79 11.30
N LEU A 102 5.27 4.90 10.80
CA LEU A 102 4.94 4.59 9.41
C LEU A 102 5.56 5.65 8.49
N SER A 103 6.16 5.20 7.40
CA SER A 103 6.78 6.06 6.40
C SER A 103 6.57 5.48 5.00
N THR A 104 7.05 6.19 3.98
CA THR A 104 7.13 5.67 2.61
C THR A 104 8.02 4.43 2.52
N ALA A 105 9.00 4.26 3.40
CA ALA A 105 9.94 3.15 3.36
C ALA A 105 9.49 1.91 4.15
N GLY A 106 8.58 2.06 5.12
CA GLY A 106 8.16 0.97 6.01
C GLY A 106 7.69 1.44 7.38
N LEU A 107 7.77 0.57 8.39
CA LEU A 107 7.36 0.79 9.77
C LEU A 107 8.46 0.31 10.74
N GLY A 108 8.99 1.22 11.55
CA GLY A 108 10.05 0.88 12.49
C GLY A 108 11.27 0.31 11.75
N GLY A 109 11.75 -0.86 12.18
CA GLY A 109 12.83 -1.60 11.52
C GLY A 109 12.43 -2.40 10.28
N MET A 110 11.13 -2.52 9.98
CA MET A 110 10.64 -3.24 8.79
C MET A 110 10.58 -2.32 7.57
N TYR A 111 11.22 -2.75 6.48
CA TYR A 111 11.25 -2.02 5.21
C TYR A 111 10.57 -2.79 4.08
N PHE A 112 9.91 -2.07 3.18
CA PHE A 112 9.38 -2.67 1.96
C PHE A 112 10.53 -3.22 1.10
N GLY A 113 10.41 -4.47 0.66
CA GLY A 113 11.47 -5.18 -0.08
C GLY A 113 12.07 -6.34 0.67
N MET A 114 11.94 -6.32 1.99
CA MET A 114 12.35 -7.43 2.84
C MET A 114 11.60 -8.71 2.46
N THR A 115 12.29 -9.84 2.52
CA THR A 115 11.61 -11.13 2.62
C THR A 115 10.99 -11.29 4.02
N PRO A 116 10.04 -12.21 4.23
CA PRO A 116 9.52 -12.52 5.56
C PRO A 116 10.61 -12.82 6.59
N GLU A 117 11.69 -13.48 6.20
CA GLU A 117 12.82 -13.81 7.08
C GLU A 117 13.60 -12.56 7.49
N GLN A 118 13.85 -11.65 6.54
CA GLN A 118 14.51 -10.37 6.83
C GLN A 118 13.65 -9.49 7.74
N ALA A 119 12.33 -9.50 7.52
CA ALA A 119 11.38 -8.80 8.36
C ALA A 119 11.33 -9.38 9.79
N ALA A 120 11.36 -10.72 9.94
CA ALA A 120 11.40 -11.39 11.23
C ALA A 120 12.71 -11.15 12.00
N ALA A 121 13.84 -11.01 11.29
CA ALA A 121 15.11 -10.63 11.91
C ALA A 121 15.11 -9.18 12.39
N ALA A 122 14.48 -8.27 11.65
CA ALA A 122 14.38 -6.86 12.02
C ALA A 122 13.34 -6.59 13.12
N ILE A 123 12.25 -7.38 13.12
CA ILE A 123 11.14 -7.28 14.07
C ILE A 123 10.93 -8.67 14.70
N PRO A 124 11.58 -8.94 15.84
CA PRO A 124 11.53 -10.25 16.48
C PRO A 124 10.15 -10.56 17.05
N THR A 125 9.36 -11.31 16.29
CA THR A 125 8.06 -11.85 16.70
C THR A 125 7.78 -13.12 15.92
N VAL A 126 6.85 -13.93 16.42
CA VAL A 126 6.17 -14.91 15.57
C VAL A 126 5.30 -14.14 14.57
N TRP A 127 5.47 -14.42 13.28
CA TRP A 127 4.62 -13.90 12.21
C TRP A 127 3.63 -14.98 11.79
N THR A 128 2.33 -14.70 11.90
CA THR A 128 1.28 -15.65 11.52
C THR A 128 0.69 -15.25 10.19
N SER A 129 0.62 -16.19 9.25
CA SER A 129 -0.08 -15.97 7.99
C SER A 129 -1.60 -15.99 8.21
N SER A 130 -2.31 -15.03 7.63
CA SER A 130 -3.78 -15.09 7.61
C SER A 130 -4.23 -16.25 6.69
N PRO A 131 -5.19 -17.09 7.13
CA PRO A 131 -5.66 -18.24 6.35
C PRO A 131 -6.37 -17.85 5.04
N GLU A 132 -6.77 -16.59 4.87
CA GLU A 132 -7.47 -16.12 3.67
C GLU A 132 -6.55 -15.94 2.45
N ALA A 133 -5.23 -15.93 2.68
CA ALA A 133 -4.27 -15.57 1.65
C ALA A 133 -3.29 -16.73 1.37
N GLU A 134 -3.82 -17.88 0.92
CA GLU A 134 -3.02 -19.03 0.48
C GLU A 134 -2.75 -19.02 -1.03
N ALA A 135 -2.53 -17.84 -1.62
CA ALA A 135 -1.91 -17.77 -2.94
C ALA A 135 -0.38 -17.76 -2.74
N PRO A 136 0.39 -18.65 -3.39
CA PRO A 136 1.86 -18.69 -3.21
C PRO A 136 2.54 -17.35 -3.58
N ARG A 137 1.84 -16.49 -4.33
CA ARG A 137 2.32 -15.17 -4.75
C ARG A 137 1.83 -14.00 -3.91
N CYS A 138 0.78 -14.15 -3.09
CA CYS A 138 0.24 -13.06 -2.27
C CYS A 138 -0.34 -13.60 -0.97
N PHE A 139 0.22 -13.16 0.16
CA PHE A 139 -0.28 -13.54 1.48
C PHE A 139 -0.14 -12.45 2.53
N LEU A 140 -0.90 -12.55 3.61
CA LEU A 140 -0.90 -11.58 4.70
C LEU A 140 -0.18 -12.14 5.91
N LEU A 141 0.62 -11.32 6.56
CA LEU A 141 1.33 -11.62 7.80
C LEU A 141 0.89 -10.66 8.90
N ALA A 142 0.58 -11.20 10.07
CA ALA A 142 0.33 -10.42 11.28
C ALA A 142 1.37 -10.78 12.34
N PRO A 143 1.87 -9.80 13.13
CA PRO A 143 2.73 -10.11 14.27
C PRO A 143 1.89 -10.73 15.39
N ALA A 144 2.41 -11.76 16.05
CA ALA A 144 1.72 -12.45 17.15
C ALA A 144 1.68 -11.61 18.44
N ASN A 145 2.63 -10.68 18.60
CA ASN A 145 2.69 -9.73 19.70
C ASN A 145 2.70 -8.28 19.16
N GLY A 146 2.19 -7.33 19.93
CA GLY A 146 2.10 -5.92 19.52
C GLY A 146 0.67 -5.44 19.21
N PRO A 147 0.53 -4.22 18.68
CA PRO A 147 -0.77 -3.59 18.47
C PRO A 147 -1.57 -4.34 17.40
N ASN A 148 -2.83 -4.64 17.72
CA ASN A 148 -3.75 -5.24 16.77
C ASN A 148 -3.89 -4.38 15.51
N GLY A 149 -4.20 -5.00 14.37
CA GLY A 149 -4.50 -4.28 13.13
C GLY A 149 -3.26 -3.76 12.38
N ILE A 150 -2.07 -4.33 12.62
CA ILE A 150 -0.91 -4.19 11.75
C ILE A 150 -0.82 -5.44 10.88
N ILE A 151 -0.97 -5.29 9.57
CA ILE A 151 -0.97 -6.41 8.62
C ILE A 151 0.02 -6.12 7.50
N ALA A 152 0.98 -6.99 7.27
CA ALA A 152 1.91 -6.91 6.15
C ALA A 152 1.39 -7.76 4.99
N THR A 153 1.39 -7.21 3.78
CA THR A 153 1.15 -7.97 2.55
C THR A 153 2.49 -8.37 1.94
N VAL A 154 2.65 -9.67 1.75
CA VAL A 154 3.72 -10.25 0.95
C VAL A 154 3.22 -10.43 -0.47
N TYR A 155 3.99 -9.95 -1.44
CA TYR A 155 3.77 -10.23 -2.86
C TYR A 155 5.07 -10.71 -3.49
N ASN A 156 5.04 -11.81 -4.24
CA ASN A 156 6.23 -12.44 -4.84
C ASN A 156 7.39 -12.61 -3.83
N GLY A 157 7.08 -13.03 -2.60
CA GLY A 157 8.06 -13.29 -1.55
C GLY A 157 8.65 -12.05 -0.87
N ARG A 158 8.10 -10.86 -1.12
CA ARG A 158 8.57 -9.60 -0.51
C ARG A 158 7.44 -8.87 0.20
N ILE A 159 7.77 -8.22 1.32
CA ILE A 159 6.88 -7.28 1.99
C ILE A 159 6.71 -6.07 1.06
N GLU A 160 5.50 -5.85 0.59
CA GLU A 160 5.17 -4.77 -0.36
C GLU A 160 4.27 -3.69 0.25
N ARG A 161 3.54 -4.04 1.32
CA ARG A 161 2.52 -3.17 1.91
C ARG A 161 2.36 -3.47 3.40
N LEU A 162 2.01 -2.44 4.14
CA LEU A 162 1.57 -2.49 5.53
C LEU A 162 0.24 -1.76 5.66
N ASP A 163 -0.76 -2.42 6.24
CA ASP A 163 -2.04 -1.85 6.66
C ASP A 163 -2.03 -1.63 8.18
N ILE A 164 -2.53 -0.47 8.61
CA ILE A 164 -2.59 -0.02 10.00
C ILE A 164 -4.03 0.39 10.32
N ASN A 165 -4.64 -0.35 11.25
CA ASN A 165 -6.02 -0.19 11.69
C ASN A 165 -6.12 0.06 13.22
N ASN A 166 -5.06 0.62 13.82
CA ASN A 166 -5.04 1.04 15.23
C ASN A 166 -4.53 2.46 15.39
N SER A 167 -4.82 3.07 16.53
CA SER A 167 -4.44 4.46 16.85
C SER A 167 -3.07 4.61 17.51
N GLU A 168 -2.36 3.51 17.78
CA GLU A 168 -1.06 3.53 18.45
C GLU A 168 0.07 3.94 17.49
N ILE A 169 -0.02 3.49 16.24
CA ILE A 169 0.97 3.82 15.21
C ILE A 169 0.63 5.16 14.55
N SER A 170 1.64 6.02 14.44
CA SER A 170 1.57 7.26 13.66
C SER A 170 2.54 7.23 12.50
N THR A 171 2.29 8.06 11.49
CA THR A 171 3.30 8.37 10.47
C THR A 171 4.45 9.16 11.08
N ARG A 172 5.57 9.27 10.35
CA ARG A 172 6.70 10.15 10.72
C ARG A 172 6.27 11.62 10.87
N SER A 173 5.28 12.06 10.09
CA SER A 173 4.72 13.41 10.18
C SER A 173 3.70 13.55 11.33
N GLY A 174 3.30 12.47 12.00
CA GLY A 174 2.41 12.51 13.17
C GLY A 174 0.94 12.22 12.89
N ALA A 175 0.55 11.97 11.63
CA ALA A 175 -0.80 11.53 11.30
C ALA A 175 -1.07 10.12 11.84
N ARG A 176 -2.28 9.86 12.31
CA ARG A 176 -2.71 8.56 12.87
C ARG A 176 -4.22 8.38 12.69
N LEU A 177 -4.75 7.22 13.06
CA LEU A 177 -6.19 7.03 13.13
C LEU A 177 -6.81 8.08 14.07
N GLY A 178 -7.90 8.69 13.64
CA GLY A 178 -8.56 9.82 14.29
C GLY A 178 -8.04 11.21 13.88
N SER A 179 -6.92 11.31 13.14
CA SER A 179 -6.51 12.60 12.55
C SER A 179 -7.57 13.09 11.57
N THR A 180 -7.85 14.38 11.56
CA THR A 180 -8.80 14.99 10.61
C THR A 180 -8.18 15.11 9.22
N GLU A 181 -9.03 15.21 8.19
CA GLU A 181 -8.52 15.49 6.84
C GLU A 181 -7.73 16.79 6.79
N ALA A 182 -8.19 17.85 7.47
CA ALA A 182 -7.49 19.13 7.56
C ALA A 182 -6.08 19.00 8.16
N GLU A 183 -5.93 18.22 9.24
CA GLU A 183 -4.61 17.93 9.82
C GLU A 183 -3.70 17.21 8.82
N LEU A 184 -4.22 16.33 7.94
CA LEU A 184 -3.40 15.71 6.90
C LEU A 184 -2.84 16.75 5.92
N PHE A 185 -3.65 17.72 5.49
CA PHE A 185 -3.19 18.79 4.60
C PHE A 185 -2.08 19.63 5.24
N GLU A 186 -2.20 19.94 6.53
CA GLU A 186 -1.19 20.67 7.29
C GLU A 186 0.11 19.86 7.43
N LEU A 187 0.01 18.56 7.72
CA LEU A 187 1.17 17.71 8.00
C LEU A 187 1.96 17.30 6.74
N PHE A 188 1.31 17.17 5.59
CA PHE A 188 1.92 16.64 4.37
C PHE A 188 2.15 17.68 3.28
N GLY A 189 1.61 18.89 3.42
CA GLY A 189 1.56 19.89 2.35
C GLY A 189 0.51 19.48 1.32
N GLY A 190 -0.56 20.26 1.21
CA GLY A 190 -1.75 19.86 0.46
C GLY A 190 -1.51 19.52 -1.02
N GLU A 191 -0.48 20.09 -1.63
CA GLU A 191 -0.06 19.81 -3.00
C GLU A 191 0.50 18.40 -3.22
N ARG A 192 0.90 17.71 -2.14
CA ARG A 192 1.42 16.34 -2.17
C ARG A 192 0.35 15.28 -1.91
N LEU A 193 -0.89 15.72 -1.67
CA LEU A 193 -2.03 14.85 -1.41
C LEU A 193 -2.96 14.80 -2.62
N VAL A 194 -3.29 13.57 -3.04
CA VAL A 194 -4.29 13.30 -4.07
C VAL A 194 -5.53 12.72 -3.40
N ILE A 195 -6.69 13.32 -3.64
CA ILE A 195 -7.96 12.94 -3.00
C ILE A 195 -8.84 12.22 -4.03
N ALA A 196 -9.41 11.08 -3.65
CA ALA A 196 -10.47 10.41 -4.37
C ALA A 196 -11.63 10.10 -3.41
N ALA A 197 -12.82 10.61 -3.73
CA ALA A 197 -14.02 10.30 -2.96
C ALA A 197 -14.45 8.85 -3.20
N HIS A 198 -15.00 8.20 -2.17
CA HIS A 198 -15.61 6.89 -2.36
C HIS A 198 -16.90 6.98 -3.19
N ALA A 199 -17.08 6.06 -4.13
CA ALA A 199 -18.25 6.04 -5.01
C ALA A 199 -19.55 5.63 -4.29
N SER A 200 -19.45 4.79 -3.27
CA SER A 200 -20.60 4.11 -2.64
C SER A 200 -20.74 4.35 -1.13
N ARG A 201 -19.80 5.05 -0.50
CA ARG A 201 -19.79 5.35 0.94
C ARG A 201 -19.30 6.77 1.19
N SER A 202 -19.54 7.29 2.39
CA SER A 202 -18.93 8.55 2.81
C SER A 202 -17.42 8.40 2.96
N GLY A 203 -16.72 9.53 2.85
CA GLY A 203 -15.28 9.61 3.05
C GLY A 203 -14.45 9.52 1.79
N ASN A 204 -13.15 9.58 2.00
CA ASN A 204 -12.15 9.79 0.97
C ASN A 204 -10.99 8.82 1.12
N THR A 205 -10.41 8.45 -0.01
CA THR A 205 -9.04 7.94 -0.09
C THR A 205 -8.13 9.13 -0.33
N ILE A 206 -7.27 9.44 0.63
CA ILE A 206 -6.27 10.51 0.52
C ILE A 206 -4.90 9.86 0.37
N THR A 207 -4.22 10.14 -0.74
CA THR A 207 -2.95 9.51 -1.09
C THR A 207 -1.83 10.53 -1.05
N PHE A 208 -0.84 10.32 -0.20
CA PHE A 208 0.42 11.03 -0.24
C PHE A 208 1.32 10.49 -1.35
N VAL A 209 1.78 11.38 -2.22
CA VAL A 209 2.71 11.10 -3.32
C VAL A 209 4.06 11.76 -3.03
N PRO A 210 5.13 10.99 -2.82
CA PRO A 210 6.47 11.55 -2.66
C PRO A 210 6.93 12.29 -3.92
N VAL A 211 7.73 13.35 -3.73
CA VAL A 211 8.28 14.15 -4.84
C VAL A 211 9.71 13.74 -5.18
N ASP A 212 10.40 13.09 -4.24
CA ASP A 212 11.76 12.63 -4.42
C ASP A 212 11.78 11.41 -5.35
N GLU A 213 12.69 11.41 -6.32
CA GLU A 213 12.78 10.37 -7.35
C GLU A 213 13.03 8.97 -6.74
N SER A 214 13.74 8.89 -5.61
CA SER A 214 13.97 7.64 -4.88
C SER A 214 12.68 7.03 -4.32
N ASP A 215 11.67 7.85 -4.09
CA ASP A 215 10.45 7.49 -3.37
C ASP A 215 9.21 7.46 -4.31
N LYS A 216 9.40 7.70 -5.61
CA LYS A 216 8.32 7.84 -6.60
C LYS A 216 7.39 6.63 -6.70
N ASP A 217 7.88 5.46 -6.30
CA ASP A 217 7.15 4.19 -6.35
C ASP A 217 6.47 3.84 -5.01
N TYR A 218 6.52 4.72 -4.01
CA TYR A 218 5.93 4.50 -2.69
C TYR A 218 4.73 5.41 -2.43
N ARG A 219 3.76 4.93 -1.66
CA ARG A 219 2.60 5.73 -1.23
C ARG A 219 2.37 5.56 0.26
N VAL A 220 1.79 6.61 0.87
CA VAL A 220 1.04 6.49 2.11
C VAL A 220 -0.40 6.87 1.77
N ILE A 221 -1.34 6.00 2.08
CA ILE A 221 -2.76 6.16 1.74
C ILE A 221 -3.56 6.13 3.03
N PHE A 222 -4.46 7.09 3.17
CA PHE A 222 -5.37 7.24 4.29
C PHE A 222 -6.78 6.99 3.77
N GLU A 223 -7.52 6.13 4.47
CA GLU A 223 -8.96 6.00 4.28
C GLU A 223 -9.66 6.81 5.37
N THR A 224 -10.67 7.59 5.00
CA THR A 224 -11.40 8.45 5.93
C THR A 224 -12.89 8.10 5.93
N ASP A 225 -13.58 8.48 7.00
CA ASP A 225 -15.06 8.47 7.04
C ASP A 225 -15.69 9.78 6.50
N GLY A 226 -14.84 10.70 6.03
CA GLY A 226 -15.20 12.07 5.60
C GLY A 226 -14.91 13.14 6.65
N THR A 227 -14.49 12.74 7.84
CA THR A 227 -14.04 13.66 8.89
C THR A 227 -12.65 13.27 9.39
N THR A 228 -12.44 11.98 9.69
CA THR A 228 -11.22 11.47 10.30
C THR A 228 -10.68 10.23 9.60
N VAL A 229 -9.38 10.00 9.75
CA VAL A 229 -8.69 8.80 9.28
C VAL A 229 -9.16 7.58 10.06
N ILE A 230 -9.61 6.56 9.36
CA ILE A 230 -10.08 5.29 9.92
C ILE A 230 -9.12 4.12 9.63
N SER A 231 -8.29 4.25 8.60
CA SER A 231 -7.16 3.34 8.37
C SER A 231 -6.04 4.02 7.59
N MET A 232 -4.84 3.49 7.72
CA MET A 232 -3.68 3.92 6.94
C MET A 232 -3.05 2.70 6.28
N ARG A 233 -2.48 2.89 5.10
CA ARG A 233 -1.60 1.91 4.48
C ARG A 233 -0.41 2.58 3.84
N ALA A 234 0.74 1.91 3.86
CA ALA A 234 1.91 2.36 3.13
C ALA A 234 2.52 1.17 2.37
N GLY A 235 3.21 1.45 1.27
CA GLY A 235 3.78 0.41 0.45
C GLY A 235 4.23 0.88 -0.91
N ARG A 236 4.69 -0.09 -1.72
CA ARG A 236 5.14 0.11 -3.09
C ARG A 236 4.01 -0.08 -4.09
N LEU A 237 4.14 0.62 -5.21
CA LEU A 237 3.31 0.39 -6.39
C LEU A 237 3.69 -0.96 -7.05
N PRO A 238 2.70 -1.72 -7.58
CA PRO A 238 1.26 -1.44 -7.53
C PRO A 238 0.56 -1.93 -6.24
N ALA A 239 1.23 -2.73 -5.41
CA ALA A 239 0.62 -3.47 -4.30
C ALA A 239 -0.12 -2.62 -3.25
N VAL A 240 0.31 -1.37 -3.02
CA VAL A 240 -0.34 -0.45 -2.07
C VAL A 240 -1.69 0.09 -2.54
N GLN A 241 -1.97 0.07 -3.85
CA GLN A 241 -3.14 0.76 -4.41
C GLN A 241 -4.48 0.07 -4.10
N PRO A 242 -4.65 -1.25 -4.37
CA PRO A 242 -5.93 -1.93 -4.20
C PRO A 242 -6.47 -1.82 -2.77
N THR A 243 -7.78 -1.80 -2.58
CA THR A 243 -8.33 -1.92 -1.22
C THR A 243 -8.08 -3.32 -0.67
N ASP A 244 -8.38 -4.34 -1.48
CA ASP A 244 -8.04 -5.74 -1.21
C ASP A 244 -6.58 -6.02 -1.62
N PRO A 245 -5.68 -6.32 -0.67
CA PRO A 245 -4.26 -6.51 -0.95
C PRO A 245 -3.95 -7.73 -1.84
N CYS A 246 -4.79 -8.76 -1.86
CA CYS A 246 -4.54 -9.99 -2.64
C CYS A 246 -5.55 -10.27 -3.76
N GLY A 247 -6.61 -9.46 -3.88
CA GLY A 247 -7.45 -9.33 -5.07
C GLY A 247 -8.89 -9.78 -4.91
#